data_AF-A0A924EQ44-F1
#
_entry.id   AF-A0A924EQ44-F1
#
_cell.length_a   1.000
_cell.length_b   1.000
_cell.length_c   1.000
_cell.angle_alpha   90.00
_cell.angle_beta   90.00
_cell.angle_gamma   90.00
#
_symmetry.space_group_name_H-M   'P 1'
#
loop_
_entity.id
_entity.type
_entity.pdbx_description
1 polymer ?
#
loop_
_entity_poly.entity_id
_entity_poly.type
_entity_poly.pdbx_seq_one_letter_code
_entity_poly.pdbx_strand_id
1 'polypeptide(L)' 'MIDKAKFTEELQSRYATKGAFITLGKGMLAGEVVQKVDVKIPLKIINRHGLIAGATGTGKTKTLQVFAEQSRS' A
#
# COMPACT_ATOMS: atom_id res chain seq x y z
N MET A 1 21.28 13.05 3.26
CA MET A 1 21.33 11.59 3.47
C MET A 1 19.91 11.07 3.52
N ILE A 2 19.61 9.97 2.83
CA ILE A 2 18.28 9.38 2.82
C ILE A 2 18.15 8.54 4.10
N ASP A 3 17.40 9.05 5.07
CA ASP A 3 17.26 8.41 6.37
C ASP A 3 16.15 7.35 6.34
N LYS A 4 16.56 6.11 6.06
CA LYS A 4 15.66 4.94 6.01
C LYS A 4 14.92 4.73 7.34
N ALA A 5 15.53 5.05 8.47
CA ALA A 5 14.92 4.85 9.79
C ALA A 5 13.75 5.83 9.98
N LYS A 6 13.99 7.13 9.74
CA LYS A 6 12.96 8.16 9.80
C LYS A 6 11.81 7.91 8.83
N PHE A 7 12.12 7.50 7.59
CA PHE A 7 11.10 7.13 6.59
C PHE A 7 10.23 5.95 7.05
N THR A 8 10.87 4.92 7.61
CA THR A 8 10.17 3.73 8.09
C THR A 8 9.20 4.08 9.22
N GLU A 9 9.68 4.84 10.20
CA GLU A 9 8.89 5.24 11.37
C GLU A 9 7.69 6.12 10.98
N GLU A 10 7.91 7.11 10.11
CA GLU A 10 6.84 7.98 9.63
C GLU A 10 5.77 7.18 8.86
N LEU A 11 6.16 6.34 7.90
CA LEU A 11 5.20 5.59 7.11
C LEU A 11 4.49 4.49 7.91
N GLN A 12 5.18 3.82 8.84
CA GLN A 12 4.55 2.85 9.73
C GLN A 12 3.45 3.52 10.55
N SER A 13 3.70 4.71 11.10
CA SER A 13 2.69 5.45 11.83
C SER A 13 1.53 5.90 10.94
N ARG A 14 1.79 6.30 9.69
CA ARG A 14 0.76 6.83 8.76
C ARG A 14 -0.13 5.73 8.17
N TYR A 15 0.43 4.54 7.95
CA TYR A 15 -0.32 3.35 7.51
C TYR A 15 -0.75 2.46 8.68
N ALA A 16 -0.65 2.93 9.92
CA ALA A 16 -1.21 2.25 11.08
C ALA A 16 -2.75 2.28 10.99
N THR A 17 -3.36 1.13 10.79
CA THR A 17 -4.81 1.00 10.66
C THR A 17 -5.40 0.37 11.93
N LYS A 18 -6.53 0.90 12.41
CA LYS A 18 -7.35 0.27 13.45
C LYS A 18 -8.45 -0.57 12.79
N GLY A 19 -8.59 -1.84 13.20
CA GLY A 19 -9.56 -2.78 12.62
C GLY A 19 -9.04 -3.46 11.36
N ALA A 20 -9.96 -4.04 10.57
CA ALA A 20 -9.62 -4.80 9.37
C ALA A 20 -9.04 -3.90 8.25
N PHE A 21 -8.04 -4.43 7.54
CA PHE A 21 -7.31 -3.73 6.50
C PHE A 21 -6.89 -4.69 5.37
N ILE A 22 -6.59 -4.13 4.20
CA ILE A 22 -5.94 -4.82 3.09
C ILE A 22 -4.51 -4.29 2.96
N THR A 23 -3.55 -5.19 2.75
CA THR A 23 -2.18 -4.81 2.41
C THR A 23 -2.06 -4.69 0.89
N LEU A 24 -1.75 -3.49 0.39
CA LEU A 24 -1.56 -3.23 -1.05
C LEU A 24 -0.12 -3.44 -1.51
N GLY A 25 0.85 -3.33 -0.61
CA GLY A 25 2.26 -3.44 -0.96
C GLY A 25 3.19 -2.93 0.13
N LYS A 26 4.41 -2.61 -0.26
CA LYS A 26 5.48 -2.12 0.63
C LYS A 26 5.88 -0.70 0.28
N GLY A 27 6.39 0.04 1.26
CA GLY A 27 6.99 1.35 1.03
C GLY A 27 8.25 1.25 0.17
N MET A 28 8.46 2.21 -0.72
CA MET A 28 9.66 2.31 -1.54
C MET A 28 10.38 3.63 -1.26
N LEU A 29 11.69 3.58 -1.07
CA LEU A 29 12.54 4.74 -0.85
C LEU A 29 13.74 4.69 -1.79
N ALA A 30 13.89 5.71 -2.64
CA ALA A 30 14.99 5.81 -3.62
C ALA A 30 15.14 4.58 -4.54
N GLY A 31 14.01 3.96 -4.92
CA GLY A 31 14.00 2.76 -5.77
C GLY A 31 14.19 1.45 -5.01
N GLU A 32 14.48 1.48 -3.71
CA GLU A 32 14.59 0.29 -2.88
C GLU A 32 13.30 0.02 -2.11
N VAL A 33 12.90 -1.25 -2.07
CA VAL A 33 11.75 -1.70 -1.28
C VAL A 33 12.12 -1.77 0.20
N VAL A 34 11.42 -1.02 1.03
CA VAL A 34 11.59 -1.03 2.49
C VAL A 34 10.65 -2.08 3.09
N GLN A 35 11.18 -3.28 3.34
CA GLN A 35 10.41 -4.45 3.80
C GLN A 35 9.62 -4.22 5.10
N LYS A 36 10.08 -3.28 5.94
CA LYS A 36 9.48 -2.94 7.24
C LYS A 36 8.21 -2.09 7.12
N VAL A 37 7.94 -1.49 5.96
CA VAL A 37 6.79 -0.61 5.75
C VAL A 37 5.73 -1.32 4.93
N ASP A 38 4.62 -1.69 5.56
CA ASP A 38 3.43 -2.16 4.87
C ASP A 38 2.50 -0.99 4.53
N VAL A 39 2.09 -0.91 3.26
CA VAL A 39 1.08 0.03 2.80
C VAL A 39 -0.28 -0.63 2.97
N LYS A 40 -1.03 -0.18 3.98
CA LYS A 40 -2.33 -0.74 4.38
C LYS A 40 -3.47 0.22 4.08
N ILE A 41 -4.59 -0.32 3.62
CA ILE A 41 -5.85 0.41 3.42
C ILE A 41 -6.90 -0.16 4.38
N PRO A 42 -7.49 0.65 5.29
CA PRO A 42 -8.60 0.21 6.13
C PRO A 42 -9.82 -0.24 5.30
N LEU A 43 -10.48 -1.34 5.66
CA LEU A 43 -11.67 -1.79 4.93
C LEU A 43 -12.79 -0.74 4.93
N LYS A 44 -12.90 0.05 6.00
CA LYS A 44 -13.92 1.11 6.15
C LYS A 44 -13.86 2.22 5.10
N ILE A 45 -12.75 2.35 4.35
CA ILE A 45 -12.61 3.37 3.29
C ILE A 45 -12.76 2.81 1.88
N ILE A 46 -12.94 1.49 1.73
CA ILE A 46 -13.01 0.81 0.43
C ILE A 46 -14.32 1.12 -0.33
N ASN A 47 -15.37 1.54 0.38
CA ASN A 47 -16.61 2.01 -0.24
C ASN A 47 -16.48 3.42 -0.89
N ARG A 48 -15.28 4.01 -0.88
CA ARG A 48 -14.97 5.26 -1.59
C ARG A 48 -14.35 4.96 -2.96
N HIS A 49 -14.57 5.85 -3.91
CA HIS A 49 -13.94 5.77 -5.23
C HIS A 49 -12.41 5.91 -5.11
N GLY A 50 -11.69 4.95 -5.70
CA GLY A 50 -10.23 4.94 -5.79
C GLY A 50 -9.76 5.08 -7.24
N LEU A 51 -8.51 5.53 -7.43
CA LEU A 51 -7.89 5.69 -8.74
C LEU A 51 -6.66 4.77 -8.84
N ILE A 52 -6.64 3.90 -9.85
CA ILE A 52 -5.46 3.12 -10.24
C ILE A 52 -5.01 3.62 -11.62
N ALA A 53 -3.87 4.30 -11.66
CA ALA A 53 -3.31 4.89 -12.88
C ALA A 53 -1.91 4.34 -13.19
N GLY A 54 -1.49 4.45 -14.45
CA GLY A 54 -0.20 3.95 -14.94
C GLY A 54 -0.23 3.64 -16.44
N ALA A 55 0.94 3.43 -17.05
CA ALA A 55 1.05 3.06 -18.46
C ALA A 55 0.56 1.61 -18.72
N THR A 56 0.39 1.22 -19.99
CA THR A 56 0.10 -0.17 -20.34
C THR A 56 1.29 -1.05 -19.95
N GLY A 57 1.04 -2.22 -19.36
CA GLY A 57 2.08 -3.11 -18.87
C GLY A 57 2.58 -2.83 -17.43
N THR A 58 2.14 -1.76 -16.77
CA THR A 58 2.55 -1.45 -15.37
C THR A 58 1.67 -2.12 -14.30
N GLY A 59 0.97 -3.20 -14.66
CA GLY A 59 0.25 -4.03 -13.68
C GLY A 59 -1.10 -3.50 -13.18
N LYS A 60 -1.72 -2.47 -13.78
CA LYS A 60 -3.02 -1.91 -13.34
C LYS A 60 -4.10 -2.98 -13.08
N THR A 61 -4.32 -3.89 -14.02
CA THR A 61 -5.29 -5.00 -13.90
C THR A 61 -4.91 -5.95 -12.77
N LYS A 62 -3.62 -6.25 -12.62
CA LYS A 62 -3.12 -7.13 -11.56
C LYS A 62 -3.31 -6.50 -10.18
N THR A 63 -3.06 -5.19 -10.05
CA THR A 63 -3.31 -4.45 -8.81
C THR A 63 -4.79 -4.53 -8.41
N LEU A 64 -5.71 -4.34 -9.36
CA LEU A 64 -7.15 -4.47 -9.09
C LEU A 64 -7.53 -5.90 -8.70
N GLN A 65 -6.97 -6.91 -9.37
CA GLN A 65 -7.21 -8.32 -9.05
C GLN A 65 -6.76 -8.64 -7.61
N VAL A 66 -5.51 -8.30 -7.25
CA VAL A 66 -4.97 -8.56 -5.92
C VAL A 66 -5.81 -7.85 -4.84
N PHE A 67 -6.23 -6.61 -5.10
CA PHE A 67 -7.12 -5.90 -4.19
C PHE A 67 -8.43 -6.65 -3.94
N ALA A 68 -9.08 -7.14 -5.01
CA ALA A 68 -10.32 -7.89 -4.89
C ALA A 68 -10.12 -9.23 -4.15
N GLU A 69 -9.01 -9.93 -4.39
CA GLU A 69 -8.66 -11.18 -3.70
C GLU A 69 -8.46 -10.94 -2.19
N GLN A 70 -7.73 -9.89 -1.82
CA GLN A 70 -7.48 -9.55 -0.42
C GLN A 70 -8.74 -9.09 0.33
N SER A 71 -9.73 -8.50 -0.36
CA SER A 71 -10.99 -8.08 0.27
C SER A 71 -11.93 -9.23 0.67
N ARG A 72 -11.68 -10.44 0.15
CA ARG A 72 -12.51 -11.63 0.42
C ARG A 72 -11.96 -12.50 1.56
N SER A 73 -10.75 -12.20 2.04
CA SER A 73 -10.06 -12.93 3.10
C SER A 73 -10.17 -12.22 4.45
#